data_AF-A0A2A5CJ18-F1
#
_entry.id   AF-A0A2A5CJ18-F1
#
_cell.length_a   1.000
_cell.length_b   1.000
_cell.length_c   1.000
_cell.angle_alpha   90.00
_cell.angle_beta   90.00
_cell.angle_gamma   90.00
#
_symmetry.space_group_name_H-M   'P 1'
#
loop_
_entity.id
_entity.type
_entity.pdbx_description
1 polymer ?
#
loop_
_entity_poly.entity_id
_entity_poly.type
_entity_poly.pdbx_seq_one_letter_code
_entity_poly.pdbx_strand_id
1 'polypeptide(L)'
;MADFLEGELSAVGNDEQVQRGAYLARSFSHCGECHTPRNVLGISNFNNEFAGQEGVASAALTADGLGAYSYEDFVYFLEDGFTANFEQVGGEMLDVIDHTSKLTQEDREALAAFFFRED
;
A
#
# COMPACT_ATOMS: atom_id res chain seq x y z
N MET A 1 15.21 -24.72 5.55
CA MET A 1 15.15 -23.39 6.18
C MET A 1 13.67 -23.10 6.32
N ALA A 2 13.16 -22.96 7.53
CA ALA A 2 11.72 -22.74 7.72
C ALA A 2 11.35 -21.40 7.07
N ASP A 3 10.37 -21.43 6.16
CA ASP A 3 9.76 -20.21 5.65
C ASP A 3 9.07 -19.53 6.83
N PHE A 4 9.66 -18.43 7.31
CA PHE A 4 9.09 -17.60 8.37
C PHE A 4 7.96 -16.69 7.85
N LEU A 5 7.63 -16.79 6.55
CA LEU A 5 6.58 -16.03 5.88
C LEU A 5 5.38 -16.94 5.66
N GLU A 6 4.20 -16.53 6.15
CA GLU A 6 2.95 -17.23 5.82
C GLU A 6 2.43 -16.72 4.47
N GLY A 7 2.51 -17.57 3.44
CA GLY A 7 1.97 -17.28 2.11
C GLY A 7 2.99 -16.71 1.14
N GLU A 8 2.63 -16.73 -0.14
CA GLU A 8 3.42 -16.14 -1.22
C GLU A 8 2.95 -14.69 -1.45
N LEU A 9 3.87 -13.79 -1.81
CA LEU A 9 3.51 -12.43 -2.20
C LEU A 9 2.59 -12.44 -3.42
N SER A 10 1.69 -11.46 -3.52
CA SER A 10 0.82 -11.35 -4.70
C SER A 10 1.65 -11.22 -5.99
N ALA A 11 1.25 -11.96 -7.02
CA ALA A 11 1.94 -11.94 -8.30
C ALA A 11 1.83 -10.53 -8.91
N VAL A 12 2.94 -10.03 -9.44
CA VAL A 12 3.02 -8.74 -10.10
C VAL A 12 3.34 -9.06 -11.55
N GLY A 13 2.41 -8.77 -12.47
CA GLY A 13 2.54 -9.13 -13.88
C GLY A 13 3.78 -8.53 -14.57
N ASN A 14 3.84 -8.60 -15.90
CA ASN A 14 5.01 -8.11 -16.67
C ASN A 14 5.04 -6.58 -16.90
N ASP A 15 4.11 -5.84 -16.30
CA ASP A 15 4.07 -4.39 -16.44
C ASP A 15 5.18 -3.74 -15.58
N GLU A 16 6.08 -3.00 -16.22
CA GLU A 16 7.24 -2.39 -15.55
C GLU A 16 6.85 -1.36 -14.48
N GLN A 17 5.76 -0.61 -14.71
CA GLN A 17 5.27 0.39 -13.77
C GLN A 17 4.66 -0.29 -12.54
N VAL A 18 3.89 -1.37 -12.73
CA VAL A 18 3.33 -2.16 -11.63
C VAL A 18 4.44 -2.85 -10.84
N GLN A 19 5.47 -3.38 -11.50
CA GLN A 19 6.65 -3.96 -10.84
C GLN A 19 7.42 -2.92 -10.01
N ARG A 20 7.57 -1.70 -10.53
CA ARG A 20 8.16 -0.58 -9.79
C ARG A 20 7.34 -0.24 -8.56
N GLY A 21 6.02 -0.17 -8.69
CA GLY A 21 5.11 0.07 -7.57
C GLY A 21 5.19 -1.00 -6.50
N ALA A 22 5.22 -2.27 -6.91
CA ALA A 22 5.39 -3.40 -5.98
C ALA A 22 6.69 -3.30 -5.19
N TYR A 23 7.78 -2.96 -5.86
CA TYR A 23 9.08 -2.79 -5.23
C TYR A 23 9.04 -1.67 -4.17
N LEU A 24 8.44 -0.53 -4.51
CA LEU A 24 8.28 0.60 -3.59
C LEU A 24 7.39 0.22 -2.39
N ALA A 25 6.20 -0.33 -2.65
CA ALA A 25 5.23 -0.70 -1.62
C ALA A 25 5.78 -1.74 -0.63
N ARG A 26 6.48 -2.76 -1.12
CA ARG A 26 7.03 -3.85 -0.31
C ARG A 26 8.33 -3.51 0.40
N SER A 27 9.15 -2.62 -0.15
CA SER A 27 10.54 -2.47 0.31
C SER A 27 10.88 -1.08 0.85
N PHE A 28 10.21 -0.02 0.39
CA PHE A 28 10.61 1.36 0.71
C PHE A 28 9.53 2.18 1.41
N SER A 29 8.26 1.81 1.27
CA SER A 29 7.14 2.61 1.76
C SER A 29 6.44 2.01 2.98
N HIS A 30 6.93 0.87 3.51
CA HIS A 30 6.42 0.20 4.71
C HIS A 30 4.90 -0.04 4.72
N CYS A 31 4.24 -0.01 3.55
CA CYS A 31 2.79 -0.11 3.45
C CYS A 31 2.28 -1.40 4.09
N GLY A 32 3.04 -2.48 3.94
CA GLY A 32 2.68 -3.80 4.43
C GLY A 32 2.68 -3.92 5.96
N GLU A 33 3.32 -3.00 6.68
CA GLU A 33 3.45 -3.13 8.14
C GLU A 33 2.12 -2.93 8.87
N CYS A 34 1.30 -2.00 8.36
CA CYS A 34 -0.02 -1.70 8.90
C CYS A 34 -1.14 -2.23 8.00
N HIS A 35 -0.94 -2.25 6.67
CA HIS A 35 -1.99 -2.63 5.72
C HIS A 35 -1.99 -4.12 5.37
N THR A 36 -1.07 -4.95 5.87
CA THR A 36 -1.16 -6.42 5.73
C THR A 36 -1.57 -7.05 7.06
N PRO A 37 -2.62 -7.89 7.10
CA PRO A 37 -3.07 -8.52 8.33
C PRO A 37 -1.99 -9.45 8.90
N ARG A 38 -1.98 -9.55 10.23
CA ARG A 38 -1.07 -10.44 10.97
C ARG A 38 -1.85 -11.55 11.67
N ASN A 39 -1.28 -12.75 11.74
CA ASN A 39 -1.85 -13.87 12.47
C ASN A 39 -1.75 -13.67 13.99
N VAL A 40 -2.25 -14.64 14.78
CA VAL A 40 -2.22 -14.59 16.26
C VAL A 40 -0.81 -14.56 16.87
N LEU A 41 0.21 -14.92 16.10
CA LEU A 41 1.63 -14.86 16.49
C LEU A 41 2.28 -13.54 16.07
N GLY A 42 1.53 -12.63 15.44
CA GLY A 42 2.02 -11.35 14.93
C GLY A 42 2.77 -11.45 13.59
N ILE A 43 2.74 -12.59 12.91
CA ILE A 43 3.40 -12.79 11.61
C ILE A 43 2.49 -12.27 10.49
N SER A 44 3.05 -11.54 9.52
CA SER A 44 2.32 -11.04 8.35
C SER A 44 1.77 -12.20 7.52
N ASN A 45 0.49 -12.11 7.14
CA ASN A 45 -0.21 -13.06 6.30
C ASN A 45 -0.23 -12.57 4.85
N PHE A 46 0.74 -13.01 4.05
CA PHE A 46 0.90 -12.56 2.66
C PHE A 46 -0.14 -13.13 1.70
N ASN A 47 -0.89 -14.17 2.09
CA ASN A 47 -2.06 -14.60 1.32
C ASN A 47 -3.15 -13.51 1.26
N ASN A 48 -3.10 -12.52 2.16
CA ASN A 48 -3.97 -11.36 2.20
C ASN A 48 -3.15 -10.06 2.19
N GLU A 49 -2.05 -10.03 1.43
CA GLU A 49 -1.19 -8.86 1.29
C GLU A 49 -2.01 -7.59 1.01
N PHE A 50 -1.78 -6.53 1.79
CA PHE A 50 -2.48 -5.24 1.66
C PHE A 50 -4.01 -5.25 1.86
N ALA A 51 -4.59 -6.34 2.39
CA ALA A 51 -6.04 -6.44 2.64
C ALA A 51 -6.55 -5.63 3.84
N GLY A 52 -5.68 -4.83 4.48
CA GLY A 52 -5.99 -4.07 5.68
C GLY A 52 -5.86 -4.88 6.96
N GLN A 53 -5.94 -4.18 8.11
CA GLN A 53 -5.87 -4.82 9.42
C GLN A 53 -6.93 -4.24 10.37
N GLU A 54 -7.86 -5.09 10.80
CA GLU A 54 -8.85 -4.73 11.81
C GLU A 54 -8.16 -4.36 13.14
N GLY A 55 -8.60 -3.26 13.76
CA GLY A 55 -8.08 -2.77 15.04
C GLY A 55 -6.92 -1.76 14.94
N VAL A 56 -6.29 -1.60 13.77
CA VAL A 56 -5.22 -0.60 13.52
C VAL A 56 -5.69 0.55 12.62
N ALA A 57 -6.98 0.61 12.29
CA ALA A 57 -7.58 1.60 11.37
C ALA A 57 -6.85 1.68 10.01
N SER A 58 -6.24 0.58 9.56
CA SER A 58 -5.54 0.48 8.28
C SER A 58 -6.48 -0.15 7.25
N ALA A 59 -7.00 0.69 6.35
CA ALA A 59 -7.88 0.26 5.25
C ALA A 59 -7.18 -0.71 4.29
N ALA A 60 -7.94 -1.49 3.52
CA ALA A 60 -7.36 -2.27 2.44
C ALA A 60 -6.80 -1.35 1.34
N LEU A 61 -5.61 -1.65 0.82
CA LEU A 61 -5.00 -0.94 -0.32
C LEU A 61 -5.19 -1.68 -1.64
N THR A 62 -5.99 -2.73 -1.66
CA THR A 62 -6.47 -3.39 -2.89
C THR A 62 -7.35 -2.44 -3.71
N ALA A 63 -7.49 -2.68 -5.01
CA ALA A 63 -8.34 -1.86 -5.89
C ALA A 63 -9.77 -1.65 -5.33
N ASP A 64 -10.40 -2.70 -4.80
CA ASP A 64 -11.72 -2.60 -4.16
C ASP A 64 -11.70 -1.73 -2.88
N GLY A 65 -10.64 -1.85 -2.09
CA GLY A 65 -10.43 -1.08 -0.86
C GLY A 65 -10.20 0.41 -1.10
N LEU A 66 -9.61 0.74 -2.26
CA LEU A 66 -9.37 2.11 -2.70
C LEU A 66 -10.51 2.68 -3.55
N GLY A 67 -11.67 2.03 -3.66
CA GLY A 67 -12.76 2.47 -4.55
C GLY A 67 -13.34 3.87 -4.29
N ALA A 68 -12.97 4.53 -3.18
CA ALA A 68 -13.28 5.94 -2.93
C ALA A 68 -12.29 6.93 -3.57
N TYR A 69 -11.13 6.47 -4.01
CA TYR A 69 -10.10 7.25 -4.67
C TYR A 69 -10.17 7.03 -6.18
N SER A 70 -10.01 8.10 -6.96
CA SER A 70 -9.51 7.94 -8.32
C SER A 70 -8.01 7.64 -8.30
N TYR A 71 -7.48 7.18 -9.42
CA TYR A 71 -6.04 6.94 -9.57
C TYR A 71 -5.24 8.23 -9.25
N GLU A 72 -5.65 9.35 -9.83
CA GLU A 72 -5.01 10.65 -9.64
C GLU A 72 -5.15 11.15 -8.21
N ASP A 73 -6.33 11.00 -7.60
CA ASP A 73 -6.53 11.40 -6.19
C ASP A 73 -5.63 10.60 -5.26
N PHE A 74 -5.40 9.31 -5.55
CA PHE A 74 -4.47 8.50 -4.76
C PHE A 74 -3.01 8.96 -4.95
N VAL A 75 -2.62 9.36 -6.16
CA VAL A 75 -1.28 9.93 -6.40
C VAL A 75 -1.10 11.23 -5.62
N TYR A 76 -2.09 12.12 -5.61
CA TYR A 76 -2.05 13.35 -4.80
C TYR A 76 -2.06 13.07 -3.30
N PHE A 77 -2.86 12.10 -2.86
CA PHE A 77 -2.85 11.63 -1.48
C PHE A 77 -1.44 11.22 -1.02
N LEU A 78 -0.69 10.50 -1.86
CA LEU A 78 0.70 10.14 -1.56
C LEU A 78 1.66 11.34 -1.53
N GLU A 79 1.25 12.49 -2.08
CA GLU A 79 2.02 13.73 -2.08
C GLU A 79 1.72 14.64 -0.88
N ASP A 80 0.45 14.78 -0.50
CA ASP A 80 0.01 15.79 0.48
C ASP A 80 -0.74 15.23 1.70
N GLY A 81 -1.13 13.95 1.67
CA GLY A 81 -1.83 13.27 2.75
C GLY A 81 -3.30 13.65 2.91
N PHE A 82 -3.92 14.32 1.93
CA PHE A 82 -5.36 14.57 1.93
C PHE A 82 -6.13 13.41 1.32
N THR A 83 -7.08 12.88 2.08
CA THR A 83 -8.00 11.83 1.62
C THR A 83 -8.92 12.35 0.52
N ALA A 84 -9.61 11.43 -0.19
CA ALA A 84 -10.61 11.79 -1.21
C ALA A 84 -11.74 12.71 -0.70
N ASN A 85 -11.97 12.77 0.63
CA ASN A 85 -12.94 13.67 1.27
C ASN A 85 -12.30 14.95 1.85
N PHE A 86 -11.05 15.26 1.50
CA PHE A 86 -10.27 16.40 1.97
C PHE A 86 -9.97 16.41 3.48
N GLU A 87 -10.04 15.25 4.13
CA GLU A 87 -9.57 15.08 5.50
C GLU A 87 -8.07 14.78 5.48
N GLN A 88 -7.30 15.40 6.38
CA GLN A 88 -5.88 15.12 6.51
C GLN A 88 -5.65 13.84 7.31
N VAL A 89 -4.76 12.96 6.83
CA VAL A 89 -4.37 11.78 7.61
C VAL A 89 -3.65 12.15 8.90
N GLY A 90 -3.79 11.33 9.93
CA GLY A 90 -3.13 11.50 11.22
C GLY A 90 -2.32 10.28 11.63
N GLY A 91 -1.65 10.37 12.77
CA GLY A 91 -0.90 9.25 13.36
C GLY A 91 0.32 8.85 12.54
N GLU A 92 0.69 7.57 12.61
CA GLU A 92 1.87 7.02 11.92
C GLU A 92 1.80 7.12 10.39
N MET A 93 0.60 7.30 9.83
CA MET A 93 0.43 7.51 8.39
C MET A 93 1.05 8.84 7.93
N LEU A 94 1.13 9.86 8.79
CA LEU A 94 1.80 11.12 8.44
C LEU A 94 3.28 10.94 8.15
N ASP A 95 3.96 10.04 8.88
CA ASP A 95 5.36 9.73 8.61
C ASP A 95 5.49 9.04 7.25
N VAL A 96 4.56 8.16 6.88
CA VAL A 96 4.52 7.55 5.54
C VAL A 96 4.35 8.62 4.47
N ILE A 97 3.42 9.58 4.67
CA ILE A 97 3.21 10.70 3.73
C ILE A 97 4.46 11.60 3.60
N ASP A 98 5.19 11.89 4.68
CA ASP A 98 6.44 12.65 4.62
C ASP A 98 7.51 11.93 3.77
N HIS A 99 7.48 10.60 3.70
CA HIS A 99 8.38 9.85 2.81
C HIS A 99 7.84 9.79 1.37
N THR A 100 6.56 9.51 1.16
CA THR A 100 5.98 9.38 -0.20
C THR A 100 5.93 10.72 -0.94
N SER A 101 5.79 11.83 -0.23
CA SER A 101 5.86 13.19 -0.79
C SER A 101 7.21 13.52 -1.42
N LYS A 102 8.29 12.88 -0.96
CA LYS A 102 9.65 13.03 -1.47
C LYS A 102 9.96 12.13 -2.66
N LEU A 103 9.07 11.18 -2.97
CA LEU A 103 9.20 10.36 -4.17
C LEU A 103 9.05 11.21 -5.44
N THR A 104 9.54 10.68 -6.54
CA THR A 104 9.25 11.28 -7.85
C THR A 104 7.77 11.09 -8.18
N GLN A 105 7.24 11.93 -9.07
CA GLN A 105 5.88 11.78 -9.58
C GLN A 105 5.69 10.36 -10.19
N GLU A 106 6.66 9.90 -10.97
CA GLU A 106 6.67 8.58 -11.59
C GLU A 106 6.62 7.44 -10.55
N ASP A 107 7.32 7.58 -9.42
CA ASP A 107 7.27 6.60 -8.34
C ASP A 107 5.92 6.59 -7.59
N ARG A 108 5.28 7.75 -7.41
CA ARG A 108 3.92 7.80 -6.84
C ARG A 108 2.90 7.20 -7.80
N GLU A 109 3.02 7.47 -9.10
CA GLU A 109 2.21 6.83 -10.13
C GLU A 109 2.46 5.31 -10.15
N ALA A 110 3.70 4.85 -10.01
CA ALA A 110 3.98 3.42 -9.92
C ALA A 110 3.29 2.77 -8.72
N LEU A 111 3.30 3.40 -7.54
CA LEU A 111 2.54 2.95 -6.38
C LEU A 111 1.03 2.86 -6.68
N ALA A 112 0.46 3.89 -7.32
CA ALA A 112 -0.93 3.88 -7.73
C ALA A 112 -1.24 2.73 -8.71
N ALA A 113 -0.41 2.55 -9.74
CA ALA A 113 -0.54 1.45 -10.71
C ALA A 113 -0.50 0.07 -10.03
N PHE A 114 0.33 -0.10 -9.00
CA PHE A 114 0.37 -1.33 -8.24
C PHE A 114 -0.91 -1.58 -7.44
N PHE A 115 -1.45 -0.59 -6.73
CA PHE A 115 -2.62 -0.76 -5.87
C PHE A 115 -3.96 -0.78 -6.63
N PHE A 116 -4.03 -0.13 -7.79
CA PHE A 116 -5.23 -0.11 -8.65
C PHE A 116 -5.26 -1.23 -9.68
N ARG A 117 -4.27 -2.13 -9.70
CA ARG A 117 -4.29 -3.28 -10.61
C ARG A 117 -5.46 -4.21 -10.26
N GLU A 118 -6.00 -4.85 -11.28
CA GLU A 118 -6.90 -6.00 -11.11
C GLU A 118 -6.03 -7.26 -10.99
N ASP A 119 -6.18 -8.01 -9.88
CA ASP A 119 -5.50 -9.29 -9.64
C ASP A 119 -6.23 -10.47 -10.31
#